data_AF-A0A843HVT0-F1
#
_entry.id   AF-A0A843HVT0-F1
#
_cell.length_a   1.000
_cell.length_b   1.000
_cell.length_c   1.000
_cell.angle_alpha   90.00
_cell.angle_beta   90.00
_cell.angle_gamma   90.00
#
_symmetry.space_group_name_H-M   'P 1'
#
loop_
_entity.id
_entity.type
_entity.pdbx_description
1 polymer ?
#
loop_
_entity_poly.entity_id
_entity_poly.type
_entity_poly.pdbx_seq_one_letter_code
_entity_poly.pdbx_strand_id
1 'polypeptide(L)' 'DLVGKKVPVVTNLKPAKLMGELSEGMIMATESAAILTPDDCEIGELLM' A
#
# COMPACT_ATOMS: atom_id res chain seq x y z
N ASP A 1 -7.10 -11.66 -7.84
CA ASP A 1 -7.99 -10.53 -7.50
C ASP A 1 -7.33 -9.23 -7.03
N LEU A 2 -6.00 -9.16 -6.85
CA LEU A 2 -5.32 -7.91 -6.42
C LEU A 2 -4.68 -7.13 -7.59
N VAL A 3 -4.54 -7.76 -8.75
CA VAL A 3 -3.88 -7.17 -9.92
C VAL A 3 -4.78 -6.08 -10.51
N GLY A 4 -4.23 -4.87 -10.69
CA GLY A 4 -4.96 -3.71 -11.23
C GLY A 4 -5.71 -2.88 -10.19
N LYS A 5 -5.70 -3.29 -8.91
CA LYS A 5 -6.32 -2.53 -7.83
C LYS A 5 -5.40 -1.38 -7.39
N LYS A 6 -5.89 -0.14 -7.39
CA LYS A 6 -5.17 1.00 -6.83
C LYS A 6 -5.20 0.92 -5.30
N VAL A 7 -4.04 0.97 -4.66
CA VAL A 7 -3.92 0.82 -3.21
C VAL A 7 -2.99 1.90 -2.63
N PRO A 8 -3.28 2.41 -1.43
CA PRO A 8 -2.41 3.35 -0.75
C PRO A 8 -1.18 2.63 -0.21
N VAL A 9 0.00 3.20 -0.47
CA VAL A 9 1.28 2.68 0.03
C VAL A 9 2.02 3.79 0.78
N VAL A 10 2.50 3.47 1.98
CA VAL A 10 3.40 4.36 2.71
C VAL A 10 4.81 4.19 2.14
N THR A 11 5.30 5.24 1.47
CA THR A 11 6.58 5.24 0.73
C THR A 11 7.76 5.78 1.54
N ASN A 12 7.53 6.42 2.68
CA ASN A 12 8.59 7.01 3.51
C ASN A 12 9.04 6.11 4.69
N LEU A 13 8.68 4.83 4.67
CA LEU A 13 9.15 3.88 5.67
C LEU A 13 10.55 3.40 5.32
N LYS A 14 11.35 3.14 6.35
CA LYS A 14 12.63 2.46 6.15
C LYS A 14 12.34 1.04 5.66
N PRO A 15 13.07 0.52 4.66
CA PRO A 15 12.87 -0.83 4.15
C PRO A 15 12.96 -1.86 5.28
N ALA A 16 11.94 -2.70 5.40
CA ALA A 16 11.89 -3.74 6.41
C ALA A 16 12.24 -5.08 5.77
N LYS A 17 13.22 -5.80 6.33
CA LYS A 17 13.48 -7.18 5.91
C LYS A 17 12.47 -8.11 6.57
N LEU A 18 11.64 -8.73 5.76
CA LEU A 18 10.64 -9.71 6.19
C LEU A 18 10.98 -11.03 5.50
N MET A 19 11.36 -12.05 6.29
CA MET A 19 11.64 -13.41 5.81
C MET A 19 12.66 -13.50 4.65
N GLY A 20 13.65 -12.59 4.61
CA GLY A 20 14.68 -12.55 3.57
C GLY A 20 14.36 -11.62 2.40
N GLU A 21 13.11 -11.16 2.28
CA GLU A 21 12.67 -10.18 1.28
C GLU A 21 12.65 -8.77 1.85
N LEU A 22 13.02 -7.78 1.02
CA LEU A 22 13.00 -6.36 1.38
C LEU A 22 11.63 -5.78 1.04
N SER A 23 10.86 -5.42 2.08
CA SER A 23 9.62 -4.66 1.93
C SER A 23 9.93 -3.17 1.94
N GLU A 24 9.84 -2.53 0.76
CA GLU A 24 10.12 -1.10 0.57
C GLU A 24 8.95 -0.17 0.95
N GLY A 25 7.79 -0.74 1.30
CA GLY A 25 6.62 0.03 1.70
C GLY A 25 5.62 -0.80 2.48
N MET A 26 4.52 -0.16 2.86
CA MET A 26 3.42 -0.79 3.59
C MET A 26 2.08 -0.37 2.97
N ILE A 27 1.21 -1.33 2.72
CA ILE A 27 -0.15 -1.09 2.22
C ILE A 27 -1.06 -0.81 3.41
N MET A 28 -1.95 0.19 3.31
CA MET A 28 -2.95 0.44 4.35
C MET A 28 -4.19 -0.45 4.18
N ALA A 29 -4.60 -1.07 5.28
CA ALA A 29 -5.80 -1.87 5.39
C ALA A 29 -6.55 -1.54 6.69
N THR A 30 -7.84 -1.85 6.72
CA THR A 30 -8.65 -1.79 7.95
C THR A 30 -8.35 -2.97 8.86
N GLU A 31 -8.75 -2.90 10.13
CA GLU A 31 -8.60 -4.00 11.10
C GLU A 31 -9.29 -5.30 10.65
N SER A 32 -10.31 -5.20 9.80
CA SER A 32 -10.99 -6.34 9.17
C SER A 32 -10.28 -6.88 7.93
N ALA A 33 -9.01 -6.51 7.70
CA ALA A 33 -8.21 -6.88 6.54
C ALA A 33 -8.78 -6.41 5.18
N ALA A 34 -9.59 -5.34 5.16
CA ALA A 34 -10.05 -4.72 3.93
C ALA A 34 -9.01 -3.70 3.46
N ILE A 35 -8.48 -3.88 2.25
CA ILE A 35 -7.53 -2.92 1.65
C ILE A 35 -8.30 -1.66 1.26
N LEU A 36 -7.79 -0.50 1.68
CA LEU A 36 -8.30 0.80 1.24
C LEU A 36 -8.15 0.91 -0.28
N THR A 37 -9.26 1.20 -0.95
CA THR A 37 -9.28 1.39 -2.41
C THR A 37 -9.93 2.73 -2.68
N PRO A 38 -9.19 3.72 -3.18
CA PRO A 38 -9.80 4.95 -3.67
C PRO A 38 -10.42 4.71 -5.05
N ASP A 39 -11.61 5.26 -5.29
CA ASP A 39 -12.36 5.07 -6.54
C ASP A 39 -11.77 5.91 -7.69
N ASP A 40 -11.43 7.17 -7.44
CA ASP A 40 -10.78 8.08 -8.39
C ASP A 40 -9.48 8.62 -7.77
N CYS A 41 -8.34 8.11 -8.24
CA CYS A 41 -7.01 8.57 -7.85
C CYS A 41 -6.00 8.31 -8.96
N GLU A 42 -5.03 9.18 -9.14
CA GLU A 42 -3.90 8.95 -10.06
C GLU A 42 -2.78 8.16 -9.38
N ILE A 43 -2.02 7.38 -10.16
CA ILE A 43 -0.88 6.64 -9.61
C ILE A 43 0.17 7.65 -9.14
N GLY A 44 0.49 7.64 -7.85
CA GLY A 44 1.44 8.58 -7.25
C GLY A 44 0.79 9.83 -6.64
N GLU A 45 -0.54 9.90 -6.60
CA GLU A 45 -1.25 10.93 -5.86
C GLU A 45 -0.98 10.81 -4.35
N LEU A 46 -0.68 11.94 -3.72
CA LEU A 46 -0.45 12.00 -2.28
C LEU A 46 -1.81 12.00 -1.57
N LEU A 47 -2.04 10.94 -0.79
CA LEU A 47 -3.14 10.91 0.16
C LEU A 47 -2.82 11.88 1.31
N MET A 48 -3.71 12.85 1.51
CA MET A 48 -3.65 13.84 2.61
C MET A 48 -4.28 13.30 3.89
#